data_AF-A0A843C3B4-F1
#
_entry.id   AF-A0A843C3B4-F1
#
_cell.length_a   1.000
_cell.length_b   1.000
_cell.length_c   1.000
_cell.angle_alpha   90.00
_cell.angle_beta   90.00
_cell.angle_gamma   90.00
#
_symmetry.space_group_name_H-M   'P 1'
#
loop_
_entity.id
_entity.type
_entity.pdbx_description
1 polymer ?
#
loop_
_entity_poly.entity_id
_entity_poly.type
_entity_poly.pdbx_seq_one_letter_code
_entity_poly.pdbx_strand_id
1 'polypeptide(L)'
;MPRVVHFEINAAKPEELAKFYEQVFNWKFEKWKGPMEYWMIMTGKDEPGIDGGLSIREKEPKTINTINVSSIDNYIDMIKINKGEII
;
A
#
# COMPACT_ATOMS: atom_id res chain seq x y z
N MET A 1 0.14 -2.19 19.56
CA MET A 1 -1.00 -1.48 18.91
C MET A 1 -0.81 -1.62 17.40
N PRO A 2 -1.81 -2.11 16.65
CA PRO A 2 -1.73 -2.16 15.19
C PRO A 2 -1.52 -0.77 14.61
N ARG A 3 -0.74 -0.70 13.52
CA ARG A 3 -0.49 0.51 12.75
C ARG A 3 -0.62 0.21 11.28
N VAL A 4 -0.83 1.25 10.48
CA VAL A 4 -0.63 1.14 9.03
C VAL A 4 0.84 0.78 8.79
N VAL A 5 1.05 -0.23 7.95
CA VAL A 5 2.38 -0.75 7.59
C VAL A 5 2.67 -0.66 6.10
N HIS A 6 1.65 -0.46 5.27
CA HIS A 6 1.77 -0.43 3.81
C HIS A 6 0.67 0.45 3.23
N PHE A 7 1.02 1.28 2.25
CA PHE A 7 0.06 2.07 1.47
C PHE A 7 0.04 1.60 0.01
N GLU A 8 -1.05 1.86 -0.70
CA GLU A 8 -1.13 1.60 -2.14
C GLU A 8 -1.38 2.90 -2.91
N ILE A 9 -0.67 3.05 -4.02
CA ILE A 9 -0.91 4.06 -5.04
C ILE A 9 -1.43 3.34 -6.29
N ASN A 10 -2.56 3.78 -6.83
CA ASN A 10 -3.06 3.26 -8.10
C ASN A 10 -2.94 4.32 -9.21
N ALA A 11 -2.21 4.00 -10.27
CA ALA A 11 -1.93 4.93 -11.36
C ALA A 11 -2.40 4.38 -12.71
N ALA A 12 -2.89 5.25 -13.59
CA ALA A 12 -3.18 4.86 -14.97
C ALA A 12 -1.90 4.51 -15.74
N LYS A 13 -0.77 5.11 -15.33
CA LYS A 13 0.56 4.88 -15.91
C LYS A 13 1.61 4.71 -14.80
N PRO A 14 1.70 3.52 -14.19
CA PRO A 14 2.59 3.26 -13.05
C PRO A 14 4.04 3.63 -13.30
N GLU A 15 4.59 3.29 -14.46
CA GLU A 15 6.02 3.54 -14.74
C GLU A 15 6.36 5.04 -14.88
N GLU A 16 5.47 5.85 -15.44
CA GLU A 16 5.65 7.31 -15.49
C GLU A 16 5.60 7.90 -14.07
N LEU A 17 4.69 7.41 -13.22
CA LEU A 17 4.56 7.86 -11.85
C LEU A 17 5.75 7.43 -10.98
N ALA A 18 6.22 6.20 -11.14
CA ALA A 18 7.41 5.70 -10.44
C ALA A 18 8.62 6.60 -10.73
N LYS A 19 8.88 6.89 -12.02
CA LYS A 19 9.96 7.81 -12.43
C LYS A 19 9.83 9.20 -11.81
N PHE A 20 8.60 9.72 -11.72
CA PHE A 20 8.36 11.00 -11.05
C PHE A 20 8.77 10.96 -9.57
N TYR A 21 8.34 9.94 -8.82
CA TYR A 21 8.69 9.82 -7.40
C TYR A 21 10.18 9.53 -7.18
N GLU A 22 10.81 8.74 -8.06
CA GLU A 22 12.26 8.54 -8.06
C GLU A 22 13.01 9.87 -8.23
N GLN A 23 12.59 10.72 -9.17
CA GLN A 23 13.26 12.00 -9.44
C GLN A 23 13.03 13.06 -8.36
N VAL A 24 11.81 13.14 -7.82
CA VAL A 24 11.45 14.22 -6.88
C VAL A 24 11.84 13.86 -5.45
N PHE A 25 11.66 12.60 -5.05
CA PHE A 25 11.78 12.18 -3.65
C PHE A 25 12.88 11.14 -3.43
N ASN A 26 13.56 10.70 -4.50
CA ASN A 26 14.59 9.66 -4.43
C ASN A 26 14.07 8.34 -3.83
N TRP A 27 12.78 8.07 -4.00
CA TRP A 27 12.18 6.78 -3.66
C TRP A 27 12.67 5.70 -4.63
N LYS A 28 12.52 4.43 -4.24
CA LYS A 28 12.88 3.29 -5.09
C LYS A 28 11.67 2.47 -5.44
N PHE A 29 11.62 1.97 -6.67
CA PHE A 29 10.54 1.13 -7.16
C PHE A 29 11.10 -0.18 -7.72
N GLU A 30 10.58 -1.31 -7.25
CA GLU A 30 10.97 -2.63 -7.72
C GLU A 30 9.75 -3.36 -8.28
N LYS A 31 9.75 -3.66 -9.58
CA LYS A 31 8.65 -4.40 -10.22
C LYS A 31 8.60 -5.82 -9.66
N TRP A 32 7.48 -6.20 -9.07
CA TRP A 32 7.25 -7.53 -8.56
C TRP A 32 7.04 -8.51 -9.73
N LYS A 33 7.70 -9.66 -9.71
CA LYS A 33 7.59 -10.71 -10.74
C LYS A 33 6.36 -11.62 -10.52
N GLY A 34 5.27 -11.05 -10.03
CA GLY A 34 4.01 -11.73 -9.78
C GLY A 34 3.09 -11.72 -11.01
N PRO A 35 1.89 -12.33 -10.90
CA PRO A 35 0.90 -12.34 -11.97
C PRO A 35 0.24 -10.97 -12.21
N MET A 36 0.41 -10.03 -11.28
CA MET A 36 -0.15 -8.68 -11.36
C MET A 36 0.94 -7.66 -11.69
N GLU A 37 0.59 -6.64 -12.47
CA GLU A 37 1.47 -5.48 -12.68
C GLU A 37 1.54 -4.62 -11.42
N TYR A 38 2.60 -4.85 -10.65
CA TYR A 38 2.79 -4.28 -9.32
C TYR A 38 4.25 -3.92 -9.08
N TRP A 39 4.47 -2.85 -8.32
CA TRP A 39 5.80 -2.39 -7.90
C TRP A 39 5.82 -2.20 -6.39
N MET A 40 6.87 -2.70 -5.75
CA MET A 40 7.20 -2.36 -4.37
C MET A 40 7.81 -0.96 -4.34
N ILE A 41 7.35 -0.11 -3.43
CA ILE A 41 7.86 1.25 -3.22
C ILE A 41 8.66 1.25 -1.92
N MET A 42 9.94 1.63 -1.98
CA MET A 42 10.74 1.92 -0.79
C MET A 42 10.95 3.43 -0.65
N THR A 43 10.48 3.99 0.46
CA THR A 43 10.40 5.44 0.67
C THR A 43 11.54 6.01 1.52
N GLY A 44 12.31 5.14 2.19
CA GLY A 44 13.41 5.52 3.08
C GLY A 44 13.85 4.34 3.95
N LYS A 45 14.91 4.53 4.74
CA LYS A 45 15.42 3.48 5.66
C LYS A 45 15.76 3.98 7.06
N ASP A 46 16.24 5.21 7.18
CA ASP A 46 16.86 5.70 8.41
C ASP A 46 15.87 6.45 9.33
N GLU A 47 14.81 7.03 8.75
CA GLU A 47 13.78 7.78 9.47
C GLU A 47 12.46 7.00 9.55
N PRO A 48 11.59 7.30 10.54
CA PRO A 48 10.27 6.70 10.61
C PRO A 48 9.46 6.95 9.33
N GLY A 49 8.96 5.86 8.74
CA GLY A 49 8.16 5.87 7.52
C GLY A 49 7.49 4.52 7.29
N ILE A 50 6.73 4.41 6.22
CA ILE A 50 6.19 3.15 5.73
C ILE A 50 6.46 3.04 4.24
N ASP A 51 6.65 1.81 3.78
CA ASP A 51 6.76 1.49 2.36
C ASP A 51 5.38 1.21 1.77
N GLY A 52 5.33 0.97 0.47
CA GLY A 52 4.05 0.83 -0.20
C GLY A 52 4.11 0.05 -1.50
N GLY A 53 2.99 0.13 -2.20
CA GLY A 53 2.72 -0.52 -3.46
C GLY A 53 2.29 0.47 -4.51
N LEU A 54 2.63 0.17 -5.75
CA LEU A 54 2.11 0.85 -6.91
C LEU A 54 1.50 -0.20 -7.83
N SER A 55 0.26 0.03 -8.26
CA SER A 55 -0.43 -0.85 -9.21
C SER A 55 -1.08 -0.05 -10.33
N ILE A 56 -1.48 -0.78 -11.39
CA ILE A 56 -2.37 -0.21 -12.40
C ILE A 56 -3.72 0.15 -11.77
N ARG A 57 -4.28 1.29 -12.19
CA ARG A 57 -5.59 1.77 -11.71
C ARG A 57 -6.71 1.04 -12.45
N GLU A 58 -7.46 0.21 -11.71
CA GLU A 58 -8.65 -0.48 -12.25
C GLU A 58 -9.97 0.27 -12.00
N LYS A 59 -10.04 1.08 -10.94
CA LYS A 59 -11.24 1.82 -10.50
C LYS A 59 -10.85 3.23 -10.05
N GLU A 60 -11.85 4.03 -9.68
CA GLU A 60 -11.62 5.35 -9.07
C GLU A 60 -10.61 5.27 -7.92
N PRO A 61 -9.70 6.26 -7.79
CA PRO A 61 -8.65 6.25 -6.78
C PRO A 61 -9.27 6.23 -5.38
N LYS A 62 -8.74 5.33 -4.53
CA LYS A 62 -9.11 5.21 -3.12
C LYS A 62 -7.85 5.19 -2.27
N THR A 63 -7.98 5.69 -1.04
CA THR A 63 -6.95 5.45 -0.02
C THR A 63 -7.02 3.99 0.41
N ILE A 64 -5.96 3.24 0.10
CA ILE A 64 -5.84 1.84 0.50
C ILE A 64 -4.61 1.72 1.40
N ASN A 65 -4.85 1.32 2.64
CA ASN A 65 -3.83 1.14 3.67
C ASN A 65 -3.99 -0.25 4.28
N THR A 66 -2.87 -0.93 4.50
CA THR A 66 -2.84 -2.23 5.17
C THR A 66 -2.40 -2.04 6.61
N ILE A 67 -3.17 -2.63 7.53
CA ILE A 67 -2.87 -2.65 8.96
C ILE A 67 -2.39 -4.05 9.33
N ASN A 68 -1.19 -4.16 9.90
CA ASN A 68 -0.71 -5.46 10.40
C ASN A 68 -1.35 -5.78 11.75
N VAL A 69 -2.02 -6.91 11.83
CA VAL A 69 -2.72 -7.39 13.02
C VAL A 69 -2.21 -8.76 13.43
N SER A 70 -2.24 -9.05 14.74
CA SER A 70 -1.74 -10.32 15.27
C SER A 70 -2.63 -11.53 14.97
N SER A 71 -3.91 -11.31 14.62
CA SER A 71 -4.87 -12.34 14.23
C SER A 71 -5.96 -11.69 13.40
N ILE A 72 -6.19 -12.17 12.18
CA ILE A 72 -7.26 -11.64 11.32
C ILE A 72 -8.62 -11.91 11.97
N ASP A 73 -8.87 -13.14 12.42
CA ASP A 73 -10.15 -13.56 13.01
C ASP A 73 -10.55 -12.69 14.22
N ASN A 74 -9.61 -12.47 15.16
CA ASN A 74 -9.89 -11.63 16.32
C ASN A 74 -10.26 -10.19 15.94
N TYR A 75 -9.61 -9.64 14.90
CA TYR A 75 -9.89 -8.29 14.44
C TYR A 75 -11.18 -8.21 13.62
N ILE A 76 -11.54 -9.25 12.88
CA ILE A 76 -12.86 -9.38 12.24
C ILE A 76 -13.97 -9.32 13.29
N ASP A 77 -13.84 -10.07 14.39
CA ASP A 77 -14.82 -10.06 15.47
C ASP A 77 -14.90 -8.69 16.15
N MET A 78 -13.75 -8.05 16.43
CA MET A 78 -13.72 -6.70 16.98
C MET A 78 -14.37 -5.67 16.05
N ILE A 79 -14.15 -5.75 14.73
CA ILE A 79 -14.79 -4.87 13.75
C ILE A 79 -16.31 -5.00 13.84
N LYS A 80 -16.83 -6.23 13.83
CA LYS A 80 -18.27 -6.50 13.90
C LYS A 80 -18.88 -6.02 15.23
N ILE A 81 -18.22 -6.29 16.35
CA ILE A 81 -18.65 -5.82 17.69
C ILE A 81 -18.76 -4.28 17.71
N ASN A 82 -17.85 -3.61 17.02
CA ASN A 82 -17.84 -2.15 16.90
C ASN A 82 -18.64 -1.62 15.70
N LYS A 83 -19.57 -2.42 15.16
CA LYS A 83 -20.50 -2.06 14.08
C LYS A 83 -19.83 -1.69 12.75
N GLY A 84 -18.58 -2.13 12.54
CA GLY A 84 -17.93 -2.08 11.24
C GLY A 84 -18.37 -3.23 10.34
N GLU A 85 -18.18 -3.05 9.04
CA GLU A 85 -18.53 -4.01 7.99
C GLU A 85 -17.30 -4.39 7.16
N ILE A 86 -17.28 -5.64 6.67
CA ILE A 86 -16.23 -6.16 5.79
C ILE A 86 -16.86 -6.28 4.40
N ILE A 87 -16.24 -5.62 3.42
CA ILE A 87 -16.73 -5.47 2.03
C ILE A 87 -15.77 -6.16 1.07
#